data_AF-A0A929KGB2-F1
#
_entry.id   AF-A0A929KGB2-F1
#
_cell.length_a   1.000
_cell.length_b   1.000
_cell.length_c   1.000
_cell.angle_alpha   90.00
_cell.angle_beta   90.00
_cell.angle_gamma   90.00
#
_symmetry.space_group_name_H-M   'P 1'
#
loop_
_entity.id
_entity.type
_entity.pdbx_description
1 polymer ?
#
loop_
_entity_poly.entity_id
_entity_poly.type
_entity_poly.pdbx_seq_one_letter_code
_entity_poly.pdbx_strand_id
1 'polypeptide(L)'
;MKTEIANKLSLLIDSLKQLSSSYQEQIFGLPEFVDVFDEVISDFDDAFRWLPDLMDEKIISYEVVKQILKCNNLIELNLTIEEYKTDKSFELDDTWNLVREYAASALKLLKIDQNDF
;
A
#
# COMPACT_ATOMS: atom_id res chain seq x y z
N MET A 1 -22.12 -3.62 9.20
CA MET A 1 -21.73 -2.19 9.19
C MET A 1 -20.41 -1.96 9.95
N LYS A 2 -20.35 -1.95 11.29
CA LYS A 2 -19.05 -1.73 12.01
C LYS A 2 -17.95 -2.75 11.65
N THR A 3 -18.31 -4.02 11.50
CA THR A 3 -17.36 -5.09 11.12
C THR A 3 -16.85 -4.94 9.69
N GLU A 4 -17.66 -4.38 8.80
CA GLU A 4 -17.30 -4.26 7.38
C GLU A 4 -16.26 -3.16 7.17
N ILE A 5 -16.45 -2.00 7.80
CA ILE A 5 -15.47 -0.91 7.78
C ILE A 5 -14.15 -1.33 8.45
N ALA A 6 -14.22 -2.07 9.57
CA ALA A 6 -13.03 -2.61 10.22
C ALA A 6 -12.26 -3.58 9.29
N ASN A 7 -12.97 -4.41 8.52
CA ASN A 7 -12.34 -5.30 7.54
C ASN A 7 -11.68 -4.51 6.40
N LYS A 8 -12.35 -3.49 5.85
CA LYS A 8 -11.79 -2.59 4.82
C LYS A 8 -10.51 -1.91 5.31
N LEU A 9 -10.52 -1.41 6.54
CA LEU A 9 -9.34 -0.81 7.16
C LEU A 9 -8.22 -1.84 7.35
N SER A 10 -8.53 -3.06 7.79
CA SER A 10 -7.53 -4.12 7.95
C SER A 10 -6.86 -4.45 6.62
N LEU A 11 -7.64 -4.64 5.55
CA LEU A 11 -7.12 -4.92 4.21
C LEU A 11 -6.19 -3.81 3.72
N LEU A 12 -6.58 -2.54 3.90
CA LEU A 12 -5.72 -1.40 3.58
C LEU A 12 -4.44 -1.37 4.41
N ILE A 13 -4.52 -1.64 5.71
CA ILE A 13 -3.34 -1.70 6.57
C ILE A 13 -2.39 -2.82 6.12
N ASP A 14 -2.93 -4.00 5.81
CA ASP A 14 -2.12 -5.15 5.44
C ASP A 14 -1.47 -4.97 4.06
N SER A 15 -2.18 -4.43 3.07
CA SER A 15 -1.57 -4.09 1.78
C SER A 15 -0.53 -2.99 1.90
N LEU A 16 -0.73 -1.97 2.74
CA LEU A 16 0.28 -0.95 3.01
C LEU A 16 1.52 -1.52 3.71
N LYS A 17 1.36 -2.50 4.64
CA LYS A 17 2.50 -3.18 5.27
C LYS A 17 3.32 -3.90 4.20
N GLN A 18 2.67 -4.72 3.39
CA GLN A 18 3.30 -5.47 2.32
C GLN A 18 3.98 -4.54 1.32
N LEU A 19 3.31 -3.47 0.88
CA LEU A 19 3.88 -2.47 -0.02
C LEU A 19 5.08 -1.74 0.60
N SER A 20 5.09 -1.50 1.91
CA SER A 20 6.20 -0.82 2.60
C SER A 20 7.41 -1.69 2.88
N SER A 21 7.26 -3.01 2.82
CA SER A 21 8.34 -3.97 3.05
C SER A 21 9.39 -3.92 1.96
N SER A 22 10.62 -4.33 2.31
CA SER A 22 11.65 -4.58 1.31
C SER A 22 11.23 -5.74 0.40
N TYR A 23 11.78 -5.77 -0.83
CA TYR A 23 11.48 -6.84 -1.78
C TYR A 23 11.81 -8.23 -1.22
N GLN A 24 12.91 -8.35 -0.47
CA GLN A 24 13.27 -9.61 0.19
C GLN A 24 12.22 -10.04 1.22
N GLU A 25 11.72 -9.13 2.05
CA GLU A 25 10.65 -9.42 3.01
C GLU A 25 9.34 -9.81 2.30
N GLN A 26 9.03 -9.18 1.16
CA GLN A 26 7.87 -9.54 0.33
C GLN A 26 7.99 -10.98 -0.22
N ILE A 27 9.15 -11.35 -0.76
CA ILE A 27 9.43 -12.73 -1.21
C ILE A 27 9.23 -13.74 -0.07
N PHE A 28 9.76 -13.46 1.12
CA PHE A 28 9.63 -14.38 2.26
C PHE A 28 8.21 -14.43 2.83
N GLY A 29 7.44 -13.36 2.66
CA GLY A 29 6.07 -13.25 3.17
C GLY A 29 5.02 -13.89 2.27
N LEU A 30 5.32 -14.11 0.99
CA LEU A 30 4.39 -14.63 -0.01
C LEU A 30 4.68 -16.09 -0.39
N PRO A 31 3.67 -16.84 -0.90
CA PRO A 31 3.88 -18.20 -1.39
C PRO A 31 4.86 -18.25 -2.56
N GLU A 32 5.72 -19.27 -2.64
CA GLU A 32 6.77 -19.38 -3.68
C GLU A 32 6.26 -19.40 -5.13
N PHE A 33 4.96 -19.63 -5.35
CA PHE A 33 4.36 -19.72 -6.68
C PHE A 33 3.77 -18.40 -7.18
N VAL A 34 3.72 -17.35 -6.36
CA VAL A 34 3.19 -16.05 -6.80
C VAL A 34 4.29 -15.20 -7.42
N ASP A 35 3.91 -14.38 -8.41
CA ASP A 35 4.73 -13.28 -8.85
C ASP A 35 4.63 -12.16 -7.80
N VAL A 36 5.74 -11.86 -7.13
CA VAL A 36 5.76 -10.92 -6.00
C VAL A 36 5.36 -9.52 -6.45
N PHE A 37 5.78 -9.10 -7.63
CA PHE A 37 5.43 -7.80 -8.17
C PHE A 37 3.92 -7.71 -8.40
N ASP A 38 3.35 -8.67 -9.12
CA ASP A 38 1.91 -8.66 -9.43
C ASP A 38 1.06 -8.77 -8.15
N GLU A 39 1.42 -9.64 -7.21
CA GLU A 39 0.66 -9.86 -5.97
C GLU A 39 0.64 -8.59 -5.10
N VAL A 40 1.80 -7.98 -4.85
CA VAL A 40 1.92 -6.77 -4.01
C VAL A 40 1.12 -5.60 -4.61
N ILE A 41 1.18 -5.43 -5.93
CA ILE A 41 0.45 -4.35 -6.61
C ILE A 41 -1.05 -4.61 -6.64
N SER A 42 -1.47 -5.85 -6.91
CA SER A 42 -2.88 -6.23 -6.90
C SER A 42 -3.51 -6.08 -5.52
N ASP A 43 -2.83 -6.54 -4.46
CA ASP A 43 -3.30 -6.41 -3.07
C ASP A 43 -3.50 -4.93 -2.68
N PHE A 44 -2.58 -4.07 -3.12
CA PHE A 44 -2.72 -2.63 -2.91
C PHE A 44 -3.88 -2.04 -3.70
N ASP A 45 -4.02 -2.33 -5.01
CA ASP A 45 -5.11 -1.79 -5.84
C ASP A 45 -6.49 -2.19 -5.30
N ASP A 46 -6.67 -3.46 -4.95
CA ASP A 46 -7.94 -3.95 -4.39
C ASP A 46 -8.26 -3.29 -3.05
N ALA A 47 -7.26 -3.07 -2.19
CA ALA A 47 -7.45 -2.38 -0.93
C ALA A 47 -7.69 -0.87 -1.12
N PHE A 48 -7.02 -0.23 -2.08
CA PHE A 48 -7.12 1.19 -2.39
C PHE A 48 -8.54 1.58 -2.81
N ARG A 49 -9.28 0.69 -3.46
CA ARG A 49 -10.68 0.90 -3.84
C ARG A 49 -11.61 1.15 -2.66
N TRP A 50 -11.23 0.77 -1.44
CA TRP A 50 -11.98 1.05 -0.21
C TRP A 50 -11.68 2.41 0.42
N LEU A 51 -10.69 3.14 -0.11
CA LEU A 51 -10.28 4.43 0.44
C LEU A 51 -11.45 5.43 0.53
N PRO A 52 -12.36 5.57 -0.47
CA PRO A 52 -13.51 6.47 -0.37
C PRO A 52 -14.42 6.13 0.81
N ASP A 53 -14.75 4.85 1.01
CA ASP A 53 -15.61 4.42 2.12
C ASP A 53 -14.98 4.73 3.50
N LEU A 54 -13.66 4.53 3.63
CA LEU A 54 -12.91 4.83 4.85
C LEU A 54 -12.86 6.34 5.14
N MET A 55 -12.84 7.17 4.10
CA MET A 55 -12.89 8.63 4.20
C MET A 55 -14.28 9.12 4.61
N ASP A 56 -15.34 8.60 3.99
CA ASP A 56 -16.72 8.98 4.28
C ASP A 56 -17.10 8.69 5.73
N GLU A 57 -16.63 7.56 6.25
CA GLU A 57 -16.80 7.15 7.65
C GLU A 57 -15.80 7.84 8.61
N LYS A 58 -14.92 8.71 8.09
CA LYS A 58 -13.90 9.47 8.85
C LYS A 58 -12.98 8.59 9.70
N ILE A 59 -12.66 7.40 9.20
CA ILE A 59 -11.83 6.41 9.89
C ILE A 59 -10.34 6.73 9.77
N ILE A 60 -9.96 7.42 8.69
CA ILE A 60 -8.60 7.80 8.39
C ILE A 60 -8.49 9.31 8.23
N SER A 61 -7.37 9.88 8.69
CA SER A 61 -7.12 11.31 8.55
C SER A 61 -6.79 11.70 7.10
N TYR A 62 -6.96 12.98 6.79
CA TYR A 62 -6.59 13.55 5.50
C TYR A 62 -5.10 13.33 5.16
N GLU A 63 -4.21 13.39 6.15
CA GLU A 63 -2.78 13.16 5.91
C GLU A 63 -2.47 11.71 5.56
N VAL A 64 -3.18 10.73 6.16
CA VAL A 64 -3.09 9.32 5.74
C VAL A 64 -3.52 9.18 4.28
N VAL A 65 -4.68 9.72 3.92
CA VAL A 65 -5.22 9.69 2.54
C VAL A 65 -4.19 10.25 1.55
N LYS A 66 -3.59 11.40 1.88
CA LYS A 66 -2.58 12.05 1.04
C LYS A 66 -1.36 11.16 0.78
N GLN A 67 -0.88 10.39 1.76
CA GLN A 67 0.24 9.46 1.52
C GLN A 67 -0.20 8.29 0.65
N ILE A 68 -1.39 7.72 0.89
CA ILE A 68 -1.92 6.62 0.08
C ILE A 68 -2.12 7.04 -1.39
N LEU A 69 -2.64 8.25 -1.63
CA LEU A 69 -2.78 8.78 -2.99
C LEU A 69 -1.43 8.96 -3.69
N LYS A 70 -0.37 9.33 -2.95
CA LYS A 70 0.98 9.39 -3.54
C LYS A 70 1.51 8.01 -3.90
N CYS A 71 1.26 6.98 -3.08
CA CYS A 71 1.56 5.59 -3.44
C CYS A 71 0.90 5.25 -4.77
N ASN A 72 -0.43 5.40 -4.84
CA ASN A 72 -1.21 5.05 -6.02
C ASN A 72 -0.72 5.77 -7.27
N ASN A 73 -0.54 7.10 -7.20
CA ASN A 73 -0.09 7.87 -8.36
C ASN A 73 1.29 7.45 -8.87
N LEU A 74 2.20 7.09 -7.97
CA LEU A 74 3.54 6.68 -8.34
C LEU A 74 3.59 5.24 -8.85
N ILE A 75 2.78 4.34 -8.29
CA ILE A 75 2.53 2.99 -8.83
C ILE A 75 2.02 3.11 -10.26
N GLU A 76 0.93 3.86 -10.48
CA GLU A 76 0.34 4.05 -11.81
C GLU A 76 1.36 4.61 -12.80
N LEU A 77 2.16 5.60 -12.39
CA LEU A 77 3.23 6.14 -13.23
C LEU A 77 4.26 5.07 -13.58
N ASN A 78 4.74 4.31 -12.61
CA ASN A 78 5.73 3.25 -12.83
C ASN A 78 5.18 2.17 -13.77
N LEU A 79 3.90 1.81 -13.64
CA LEU A 79 3.20 0.88 -14.53
C LEU A 79 3.01 1.42 -15.97
N THR A 80 3.32 2.69 -16.26
CA THR A 80 3.38 3.17 -17.65
C THR A 80 4.75 2.97 -18.32
N ILE A 81 5.77 2.58 -17.55
CA ILE A 81 7.16 2.45 -17.99
C ILE A 81 7.55 0.97 -17.97
N GLU A 82 7.79 0.38 -19.14
CA GLU A 82 8.05 -1.07 -19.26
C GLU A 82 9.28 -1.52 -18.47
N GLU A 83 10.32 -0.69 -18.39
CA GLU A 83 11.53 -0.98 -17.65
C GLU A 83 11.29 -1.11 -16.13
N TYR A 84 10.21 -0.50 -15.63
CA TYR A 84 9.85 -0.51 -14.22
C TYR A 84 8.96 -1.70 -13.80
N LYS A 85 8.49 -2.49 -14.76
CA LYS A 85 7.66 -3.69 -14.54
C LYS A 85 8.48 -4.97 -14.42
N THR A 86 9.65 -4.87 -13.79
CA THR A 86 10.55 -6.01 -13.60
C THR A 86 10.90 -6.15 -12.15
N ASP A 87 11.06 -7.38 -11.65
CA ASP A 87 11.50 -7.67 -10.28
C ASP A 87 12.73 -6.87 -9.88
N LYS A 88 13.70 -6.74 -10.79
CA LYS A 88 14.93 -6.00 -10.56
C LYS A 88 14.67 -4.51 -10.34
N SER A 89 13.80 -3.90 -11.15
CA SER A 89 13.43 -2.50 -10.94
C SER A 89 12.61 -2.37 -9.67
N PHE A 90 11.63 -3.26 -9.45
CA PHE A 90 10.82 -3.27 -8.24
C PHE A 90 11.69 -3.32 -6.98
N GLU A 91 12.74 -4.14 -6.98
CA GLU A 91 13.70 -4.26 -5.87
C GLU A 91 14.56 -3.00 -5.65
N LEU A 92 15.10 -2.42 -6.72
CA LEU A 92 16.24 -1.50 -6.62
C LEU A 92 15.94 -0.05 -7.02
N ASP A 93 14.88 0.20 -7.79
CA ASP A 93 14.64 1.53 -8.35
C ASP A 93 14.14 2.52 -7.29
N ASP A 94 14.66 3.75 -7.35
CA ASP A 94 14.33 4.81 -6.41
C ASP A 94 12.85 5.18 -6.44
N THR A 95 12.18 5.05 -7.59
CA THR A 95 10.74 5.33 -7.70
C THR A 95 9.92 4.31 -6.92
N TRP A 96 10.27 3.03 -7.00
CA TRP A 96 9.63 1.98 -6.20
C TRP A 96 9.98 2.13 -4.71
N ASN A 97 11.21 2.52 -4.37
CA ASN A 97 11.55 2.83 -2.98
C ASN A 97 10.74 3.99 -2.43
N LEU A 98 10.46 5.01 -3.23
CA LEU A 98 9.61 6.12 -2.82
C LEU A 98 8.14 5.68 -2.60
N VAL A 99 7.63 4.71 -3.36
CA VAL A 99 6.33 4.06 -3.07
C VAL A 99 6.35 3.42 -1.69
N ARG A 100 7.42 2.65 -1.35
CA ARG A 100 7.58 2.02 -0.03
C ARG A 100 7.61 3.05 1.10
N GLU A 101 8.31 4.17 0.90
CA GLU A 101 8.39 5.26 1.88
C GLU A 101 7.04 5.93 2.14
N TYR A 102 6.24 6.15 1.08
CA TYR A 102 4.88 6.69 1.24
C TYR A 102 3.96 5.70 1.96
N ALA A 103 4.07 4.39 1.66
CA ALA A 103 3.31 3.36 2.37
C ALA A 103 3.69 3.28 3.85
N ALA A 104 4.98 3.30 4.17
CA ALA A 104 5.49 3.34 5.54
C ALA A 104 5.01 4.60 6.29
N SER A 105 4.99 5.74 5.61
CA SER A 105 4.50 7.02 6.17
C SER A 105 3.01 6.95 6.48
N ALA A 106 2.20 6.38 5.59
CA ALA A 106 0.76 6.16 5.81
C ALA A 106 0.52 5.28 7.05
N LEU A 107 1.24 4.16 7.18
CA LEU A 107 1.14 3.27 8.33
C LEU A 107 1.51 3.96 9.65
N LYS A 108 2.55 4.80 9.64
CA LYS A 108 2.96 5.54 10.82
C LYS A 108 1.86 6.51 11.28
N LEU A 109 1.24 7.21 10.34
CA LEU A 109 0.14 8.13 10.63
C LEU A 109 -1.10 7.39 11.14
N LEU A 110 -1.45 6.24 10.54
CA LEU A 110 -2.54 5.38 11.01
C LEU A 110 -2.37 4.90 12.46
N LYS A 111 -1.13 4.58 12.87
CA LYS A 111 -0.84 4.20 14.26
C LYS A 111 -0.95 5.37 15.23
N ILE A 112 -0.72 6.60 14.78
CA ILE A 112 -0.91 7.80 15.60
C ILE A 112 -2.41 8.06 15.76
N ASP A 113 -3.17 8.02 14.66
CA ASP A 113 -4.63 8.24 14.66
C ASP A 113 -5.37 7.23 15.56
N GLN A 114 -4.86 6.01 15.72
CA GLN A 114 -5.45 5.00 16.62
C GLN A 114 -5.18 5.21 18.12
N ASN A 115 -4.20 6.03 18.49
CA ASN A 115 -3.88 6.34 19.90
C ASN A 115 -4.63 7.58 20.44
N ASP A 116 -5.36 8.29 19.58
CA ASP A 116 -6.12 9.50 19.92
C ASP A 116 -7.61 9.22 20.22
N PHE A 117 -8.00 7.95 20.40
CA PHE A 117 -9.34 7.49 20.79
C PHE A 117 -9.31 6.65 22.07
#